data_AF-A0A517W8F1-F1
#
_entry.id   AF-A0A517W8F1-F1
#
_cell.length_a   1.000
_cell.length_b   1.000
_cell.length_c   1.000
_cell.angle_alpha   90.00
_cell.angle_beta   90.00
_cell.angle_gamma   90.00
#
_symmetry.space_group_name_H-M   'P 1'
#
loop_
_entity.id
_entity.type
_entity.pdbx_description
1 polymer ?
#
loop_
_entity_poly.entity_id
_entity_poly.type
_entity_poly.pdbx_seq_one_letter_code
_entity_poly.pdbx_strand_id
1 'polypeptide(L)'
;MVSTEQLINDCVLFQSVTPEEMDELLDQAETEDFPEGVRILDEGNSTRYLWIIQRGTCEVRKQLSNGDEQTLTELGPLSIFGEMSFFKPAPHSASVVATSDVSIVRIPWKNFDQLLKAGVSGAQKVVYNTVRIMSDRLRTMDKWSAEMVESCGTKNKNAEWHEFRSKLYSDWQF
;
A
#
# COMPACT_ATOMS: atom_id res chain seq x y z
N MET A 1 6.08 2.77 -20.80
CA MET A 1 6.26 3.24 -19.40
C MET A 1 5.14 4.20 -19.10
N VAL A 2 4.66 4.24 -17.86
CA VAL A 2 3.57 5.12 -17.44
C VAL A 2 4.07 6.56 -17.47
N SER A 3 3.29 7.48 -18.04
CA SER A 3 3.66 8.91 -18.08
C SER A 3 3.33 9.64 -16.77
N THR A 4 3.97 10.78 -16.52
CA THR A 4 3.65 11.70 -15.43
C THR A 4 2.16 12.07 -15.42
N GLU A 5 1.58 12.32 -16.60
CA GLU A 5 0.16 12.65 -16.73
C GLU A 5 -0.76 11.50 -16.29
N GLN A 6 -0.42 10.25 -16.66
CA GLN A 6 -1.16 9.08 -16.21
C GLN A 6 -1.04 8.90 -14.68
N LEU A 7 0.13 9.14 -14.10
CA LEU A 7 0.29 9.09 -12.64
C LEU A 7 -0.64 10.08 -11.95
N ILE A 8 -0.70 11.32 -12.40
CA ILE A 8 -1.53 12.37 -11.77
C ILE A 8 -3.03 12.07 -11.91
N ASN A 9 -3.45 11.61 -13.09
CA ASN A 9 -4.87 11.45 -13.41
C ASN A 9 -5.45 10.12 -12.90
N ASP A 10 -4.69 9.03 -13.04
CA ASP A 10 -5.22 7.68 -12.85
C ASP A 10 -4.79 7.06 -11.51
N CYS A 11 -3.76 7.61 -10.87
CA CYS A 11 -3.27 7.11 -9.59
C CYS A 11 -3.90 7.88 -8.42
N VAL A 12 -4.69 7.18 -7.61
CA VAL A 12 -5.42 7.77 -6.47
C VAL A 12 -4.54 8.49 -5.46
N LEU A 13 -3.26 8.09 -5.33
CA LEU A 13 -2.32 8.70 -4.40
C LEU A 13 -1.85 10.09 -4.87
N PHE A 14 -1.84 10.32 -6.18
CA PHE A 14 -1.31 11.52 -6.81
C PHE A 14 -2.39 12.49 -7.28
N GLN A 15 -3.65 12.23 -6.93
CA GLN A 15 -4.75 13.15 -7.22
C GLN A 15 -4.43 14.55 -6.68
N SER A 16 -4.64 15.57 -7.52
CA SER A 16 -4.40 16.99 -7.20
C SER A 16 -2.93 17.41 -7.04
N VAL A 17 -1.97 16.50 -7.29
CA VAL A 17 -0.56 16.84 -7.47
C VAL A 17 -0.40 17.47 -8.85
N THR A 18 0.27 18.62 -8.95
CA THR A 18 0.52 19.25 -10.25
C THR A 18 1.67 18.56 -10.98
N PRO A 19 1.81 18.74 -12.31
CA PRO A 19 2.97 18.21 -13.04
C PRO A 19 4.31 18.62 -12.43
N GLU A 20 4.46 19.88 -12.03
CA GLU A 20 5.71 20.39 -11.43
C GLU A 20 6.00 19.74 -10.07
N GLU A 21 4.97 19.58 -9.23
CA GLU A 21 5.09 18.87 -7.95
C GLU A 21 5.38 17.38 -8.14
N MET A 22 4.87 16.77 -9.21
CA MET A 22 5.15 15.38 -9.55
C MET A 22 6.59 15.21 -9.99
N ASP A 23 7.13 16.13 -10.80
CA ASP A 23 8.53 16.10 -11.20
C ASP A 23 9.45 16.19 -9.97
N GLU A 24 9.15 17.07 -9.00
CA GLU A 24 9.89 17.14 -7.73
C GLU A 24 9.84 15.82 -6.92
N LEU A 25 8.72 15.10 -6.96
CA LEU A 25 8.58 13.78 -6.32
C LEU A 25 9.37 12.70 -7.07
N LEU A 26 9.33 12.70 -8.40
CA LEU A 26 9.99 11.72 -9.25
C LEU A 26 11.51 11.91 -9.27
N ASP A 27 12.01 13.13 -9.08
CA ASP A 27 13.44 13.41 -8.89
C ASP A 27 14.02 12.73 -7.65
N GLN A 28 13.17 12.37 -6.69
CA GLN A 28 13.55 11.62 -5.48
C GLN A 28 13.40 10.10 -5.64
N ALA A 29 12.95 9.63 -6.81
CA ALA A 29 12.61 8.25 -7.07
C ALA A 29 13.74 7.49 -7.79
N GLU A 30 13.71 6.17 -7.66
CA GLU A 30 14.62 5.23 -8.30
C GLU A 30 13.81 4.24 -9.16
N THR A 31 14.33 3.89 -10.33
CA THR A 31 13.73 2.86 -11.18
C THR A 31 14.40 1.52 -10.93
N GLU A 32 13.61 0.45 -10.91
CA GLU A 32 14.11 -0.92 -10.77
C GLU A 32 13.27 -1.88 -11.62
N ASP A 33 13.91 -2.90 -12.17
CA ASP A 33 13.27 -3.92 -12.98
C ASP A 33 13.42 -5.29 -12.30
N PHE A 34 12.34 -6.08 -12.34
CA PHE A 34 12.25 -7.40 -11.74
C PHE A 34 11.76 -8.41 -12.78
N PRO A 35 12.49 -9.53 -12.99
CA PRO A 35 11.99 -10.63 -13.79
C PRO A 35 10.72 -11.28 -13.21
N GLU A 36 9.95 -11.96 -14.07
CA GLU A 36 8.84 -12.81 -13.63
C GLU A 36 9.26 -13.78 -12.51
N GLY A 37 8.38 -13.96 -11.52
CA GLY A 37 8.57 -14.88 -10.39
C GLY A 37 9.39 -14.31 -9.24
N VAL A 38 10.02 -13.14 -9.41
CA VAL A 38 10.79 -12.51 -8.34
C VAL A 38 9.88 -11.90 -7.28
N ARG A 39 10.23 -12.11 -6.01
CA ARG A 39 9.61 -11.45 -4.88
C ARG A 39 10.21 -10.06 -4.72
N ILE A 40 9.42 -9.04 -5.03
CA ILE A 40 9.82 -7.63 -4.96
C ILE A 40 9.83 -7.16 -3.50
N LEU A 41 8.93 -7.72 -2.70
CA LEU A 41 8.73 -7.35 -1.30
C LEU A 41 8.33 -8.60 -0.53
N ASP A 42 9.01 -8.85 0.60
CA ASP A 42 8.71 -9.95 1.51
C ASP A 42 7.87 -9.48 2.70
N GLU A 43 6.84 -10.24 3.01
CA GLU A 43 6.12 -10.12 4.28
C GLU A 43 7.09 -10.23 5.46
N GLY A 44 6.88 -9.40 6.49
CA GLY A 44 7.73 -9.41 7.69
C GLY A 44 9.04 -8.61 7.54
N ASN A 45 9.48 -8.28 6.32
CA ASN A 45 10.64 -7.40 6.13
C ASN A 45 10.29 -5.94 6.42
N SER A 46 11.30 -5.15 6.80
CA SER A 46 11.11 -3.76 7.28
C SER A 46 11.78 -2.72 6.36
N THR A 47 11.55 -2.83 5.06
CA THR A 47 12.01 -1.81 4.10
C THR A 47 10.97 -0.71 3.92
N ARG A 48 11.42 0.53 3.68
CA ARG A 48 10.54 1.71 3.60
C ARG A 48 10.69 2.40 2.25
N TYR A 49 9.99 1.86 1.28
CA TYR A 49 9.82 2.49 -0.04
C TYR A 49 8.34 2.59 -0.35
N LEU A 50 8.01 3.52 -1.23
CA LEU A 50 6.71 3.59 -1.88
C LEU A 50 6.91 3.17 -3.32
N TRP A 51 6.24 2.10 -3.74
CA TRP A 51 6.41 1.52 -5.07
C TRP A 51 5.25 1.86 -5.98
N ILE A 52 5.56 2.11 -7.25
CA ILE A 52 4.58 2.37 -8.31
C ILE A 52 4.94 1.49 -9.50
N ILE A 53 4.00 0.68 -9.98
CA ILE A 53 4.22 -0.19 -11.14
C ILE A 53 4.14 0.63 -12.42
N GLN A 54 5.22 0.61 -13.21
CA GLN A 54 5.34 1.25 -14.51
C GLN A 54 4.98 0.32 -15.67
N ARG A 55 5.21 -0.98 -15.50
CA ARG A 55 4.96 -2.04 -16.49
C ARG A 55 4.94 -3.39 -15.79
N GLY A 56 4.20 -4.33 -16.35
CA GLY A 56 4.10 -5.69 -15.83
C GLY A 56 3.00 -5.83 -14.78
N THR A 57 2.96 -6.98 -14.15
CA THR A 57 1.92 -7.41 -13.21
C THR A 57 2.54 -8.08 -12.00
N CYS A 58 1.89 -7.93 -10.85
CA CYS A 58 2.28 -8.58 -9.61
C CYS A 58 1.07 -9.18 -8.91
N GLU A 59 1.33 -10.06 -7.95
CA GLU A 59 0.36 -10.52 -6.95
C GLU A 59 0.78 -10.07 -5.55
N VAL A 60 -0.20 -9.65 -4.75
CA VAL A 60 -0.04 -9.51 -3.31
C VAL A 60 -0.39 -10.83 -2.66
N ARG A 61 0.56 -11.43 -1.94
CA ARG A 61 0.41 -12.75 -1.30
C ARG A 61 0.58 -12.65 0.20
N LYS A 62 -0.31 -13.30 0.94
CA LYS A 62 -0.27 -13.38 2.40
C LYS A 62 0.09 -14.78 2.85
N GLN A 63 1.05 -14.90 3.77
CA GLN A 63 1.34 -16.17 4.40
C GLN A 63 0.24 -16.51 5.42
N LEU A 64 -0.31 -17.71 5.30
CA LEU A 64 -1.31 -18.25 6.22
C LEU A 64 -0.63 -19.02 7.36
N SER A 65 -1.36 -19.22 8.47
CA SER A 65 -0.84 -19.90 9.65
C SER A 65 -0.48 -21.38 9.43
N ASN A 66 -1.04 -22.00 8.40
CA ASN A 66 -0.73 -23.37 7.99
C ASN A 66 0.52 -23.47 7.08
N GLY A 67 1.15 -22.34 6.74
CA GLY A 67 2.33 -22.27 5.88
C GLY A 67 2.03 -22.01 4.39
N ASP A 68 0.77 -22.06 3.96
CA ASP A 68 0.39 -21.77 2.58
C ASP A 68 0.45 -20.26 2.28
N GLU A 69 0.54 -19.90 0.99
CA GLU A 69 0.38 -18.53 0.53
C GLU A 69 -0.98 -18.35 -0.17
N GLN A 70 -1.70 -17.30 0.23
CA GLN A 70 -2.95 -16.90 -0.40
C GLN A 70 -2.74 -15.61 -1.19
N THR A 71 -3.09 -15.63 -2.48
CA THR A 71 -3.18 -14.40 -3.29
C THR A 71 -4.37 -13.57 -2.80
N LEU A 72 -4.10 -12.33 -2.37
CA LEU A 72 -5.08 -11.37 -1.91
C LEU A 72 -5.65 -10.52 -3.05
N THR A 73 -4.77 -10.08 -3.95
CA THR A 73 -5.13 -9.28 -5.12
C THR A 73 -4.00 -9.33 -6.16
N GLU A 74 -4.35 -9.00 -7.40
CA GLU A 74 -3.40 -8.68 -8.47
C GLU A 74 -3.17 -7.17 -8.54
N LEU A 75 -1.98 -6.78 -8.99
CA LEU A 75 -1.55 -5.40 -9.22
C LEU A 75 -1.04 -5.27 -10.66
N GLY A 76 -1.35 -4.14 -11.29
CA GLY A 76 -0.87 -3.80 -12.63
C GLY A 76 -0.28 -2.39 -12.68
N PRO A 77 0.02 -1.85 -13.88
CA PRO A 77 0.51 -0.49 -14.03
C PRO A 77 -0.37 0.53 -13.28
N LEU A 78 0.26 1.59 -12.75
CA LEU A 78 -0.35 2.61 -11.88
C LEU A 78 -0.72 2.14 -10.45
N SER A 79 -0.61 0.84 -10.16
CA SER A 79 -0.82 0.35 -8.79
C SER A 79 0.32 0.75 -7.88
N ILE A 80 -0.03 1.04 -6.62
CA ILE A 80 0.91 1.37 -5.56
C ILE A 80 0.89 0.27 -4.50
N PHE A 81 2.06 -0.01 -3.94
CA PHE A 81 2.20 -0.89 -2.79
C PHE A 81 3.32 -0.42 -1.84
N GLY A 82 3.33 -0.99 -0.63
CA GLY A 82 4.31 -0.69 0.43
C GLY A 82 3.99 0.58 1.23
N GLU A 83 2.88 1.24 0.95
CA GLU A 83 2.48 2.49 1.57
C GLU A 83 2.28 2.36 3.10
N MET A 84 1.86 1.18 3.58
CA MET A 84 1.60 0.94 5.00
C MET A 84 2.89 1.05 5.83
N SER A 85 3.95 0.35 5.42
CA SER A 85 5.27 0.37 6.06
C SER A 85 6.06 1.64 5.71
N PHE A 86 5.74 2.26 4.58
CA PHE A 86 6.29 3.55 4.19
C PHE A 86 5.93 4.65 5.17
N PHE A 87 4.65 4.88 5.48
CA PHE A 87 4.22 5.95 6.40
C PHE A 87 4.32 5.57 7.87
N LYS A 88 4.15 4.29 8.22
CA LYS A 88 4.33 3.77 9.57
C LYS A 88 5.46 2.74 9.57
N PRO A 89 6.62 3.01 10.18
CA PRO A 89 7.70 2.02 10.28
C PRO A 89 7.20 0.73 10.93
N ALA A 90 6.99 -0.30 10.12
CA ALA A 90 6.48 -1.60 10.54
C ALA A 90 6.87 -2.66 9.50
N PRO A 91 6.93 -3.94 9.88
CA PRO A 91 7.05 -5.03 8.93
C PRO A 91 5.96 -4.99 7.86
N HIS A 92 6.30 -5.37 6.63
CA HIS A 92 5.34 -5.49 5.55
C HIS A 92 4.24 -6.48 5.90
N SER A 93 3.00 -6.12 5.58
CA SER A 93 1.81 -6.91 5.92
C SER A 93 1.58 -8.10 4.99
N ALA A 94 2.18 -8.11 3.81
CA ALA A 94 2.07 -9.14 2.78
C ALA A 94 3.30 -9.07 1.88
N SER A 95 3.52 -10.10 1.07
CA SER A 95 4.55 -10.13 0.03
C SER A 95 4.00 -9.61 -1.29
N VAL A 96 4.88 -9.12 -2.18
CA VAL A 96 4.54 -8.78 -3.57
C VAL A 96 5.46 -9.56 -4.50
N VAL A 97 4.86 -10.35 -5.40
CA VAL A 97 5.57 -11.24 -6.33
C VAL A 97 5.24 -10.86 -7.76
N ALA A 98 6.26 -10.70 -8.60
CA ALA A 98 6.11 -10.44 -10.02
C ALA A 98 5.47 -11.64 -10.74
N THR A 99 4.44 -11.40 -11.55
CA THR A 99 3.78 -12.40 -12.41
C THR A 99 4.07 -12.20 -13.89
N SER A 100 4.88 -11.20 -14.22
CA SER A 100 5.52 -10.98 -15.52
C SER A 100 6.82 -10.20 -15.27
N ASP A 101 7.53 -9.78 -16.32
CA ASP A 101 8.63 -8.82 -16.16
C ASP A 101 8.09 -7.44 -15.74
N VAL A 102 8.47 -7.01 -14.54
CA VAL A 102 7.96 -5.80 -13.90
C VAL A 102 9.00 -4.69 -13.95
N SER A 103 8.54 -3.48 -14.23
CA SER A 103 9.30 -2.26 -14.05
C SER A 103 8.58 -1.39 -13.05
N ILE A 104 9.33 -0.86 -12.08
CA ILE A 104 8.78 -0.01 -11.03
C ILE A 104 9.53 1.32 -10.96
N VAL A 105 8.85 2.30 -10.39
CA VAL A 105 9.50 3.45 -9.75
C VAL A 105 9.27 3.32 -8.25
N ARG A 106 10.31 3.56 -7.45
CA ARG A 106 10.21 3.55 -5.99
C ARG A 106 10.82 4.80 -5.36
N ILE A 107 10.14 5.35 -4.36
CA ILE A 107 10.63 6.50 -3.59
C ILE A 107 11.09 5.99 -2.21
N PRO A 108 12.38 6.17 -1.84
CA PRO A 108 12.85 5.87 -0.49
C PRO A 108 12.24 6.82 0.53
N TRP A 109 11.85 6.30 1.70
CA TRP A 109 11.33 7.16 2.78
C TRP A 109 12.27 8.32 3.12
N LYS A 110 13.58 8.06 3.14
CA LYS A 110 14.59 9.08 3.46
C LYS A 110 14.48 10.31 2.54
N ASN A 111 14.21 10.10 1.26
CA ASN A 111 14.10 11.19 0.29
C ASN A 111 12.74 11.89 0.43
N PHE A 112 11.66 11.11 0.58
CA PHE A 112 10.33 11.67 0.79
C PHE A 112 10.21 12.48 2.09
N ASP A 113 10.83 12.02 3.17
CA ASP A 113 10.89 12.74 4.46
C ASP A 113 11.62 14.09 4.33
N GLN A 114 12.61 14.20 3.44
CA GLN A 114 13.24 15.49 3.14
C GLN A 114 12.28 16.44 2.44
N LEU A 115 11.48 15.96 1.47
CA LEU A 115 10.45 16.77 0.82
C LEU A 115 9.40 17.27 1.82
N LEU A 116 8.96 16.40 2.74
CA LEU A 116 8.03 16.78 3.81
C LEU A 116 8.61 17.86 4.72
N LYS A 117 9.86 17.70 5.16
CA LYS A 117 10.56 18.68 6.01
C LYS A 117 10.81 20.01 5.30
N ALA A 118 11.03 19.97 3.99
CA ALA A 118 11.16 21.15 3.15
C ALA A 118 9.83 21.86 2.86
N GLY A 119 8.69 21.25 3.23
CA GLY A 119 7.37 21.82 2.98
C GLY A 119 6.91 21.73 1.53
N VAL A 120 7.43 20.76 0.76
CA VAL A 120 7.04 20.54 -0.63
C VAL A 120 5.55 20.15 -0.69
N SER A 121 4.77 20.95 -1.41
CA SER A 121 3.31 20.81 -1.51
C SER A 121 2.88 19.44 -2.04
N GLY A 122 3.58 18.93 -3.07
CA GLY A 122 3.32 17.58 -3.63
C GLY A 122 3.40 16.47 -2.58
N ALA A 123 4.44 16.48 -1.73
CA ALA A 123 4.62 15.48 -0.68
C ALA A 123 3.50 15.56 0.38
N GLN A 124 3.06 16.78 0.75
CA GLN A 124 1.95 16.98 1.69
C GLN A 124 0.62 16.45 1.11
N LYS A 125 0.36 16.69 -0.18
CA LYS A 125 -0.82 16.16 -0.88
C LYS A 125 -0.82 14.63 -0.91
N VAL A 126 0.33 14.01 -1.17
CA VAL A 126 0.50 12.55 -1.13
C VAL A 126 0.20 11.98 0.27
N VAL A 127 0.65 12.64 1.34
CA VAL A 127 0.29 12.25 2.72
C VAL A 127 -1.24 12.34 2.92
N TYR A 128 -1.85 13.45 2.55
CA TYR A 128 -3.31 13.64 2.70
C TYR A 128 -4.11 12.59 1.93
N ASN A 129 -3.73 12.34 0.67
CA ASN A 129 -4.34 11.33 -0.17
C ASN A 129 -4.20 9.92 0.44
N THR A 130 -3.04 9.60 1.01
CA THR A 130 -2.84 8.32 1.71
C THR A 130 -3.80 8.18 2.89
N VAL A 131 -3.90 9.21 3.74
CA VAL A 131 -4.80 9.18 4.91
C VAL A 131 -6.25 8.96 4.48
N ARG A 132 -6.69 9.62 3.39
CA ARG A 132 -8.03 9.43 2.83
C ARG A 132 -8.24 8.00 2.35
N ILE A 133 -7.32 7.46 1.55
CA ILE A 133 -7.39 6.08 1.03
C ILE A 133 -7.43 5.06 2.16
N MET A 134 -6.56 5.22 3.16
CA MET A 134 -6.52 4.32 4.32
C MET A 134 -7.82 4.37 5.11
N SER A 135 -8.40 5.56 5.28
CA SER A 135 -9.68 5.74 5.94
C SER A 135 -10.82 5.05 5.18
N ASP A 136 -10.84 5.16 3.85
CA ASP A 136 -11.83 4.49 2.98
C ASP A 136 -11.68 2.96 3.02
N ARG A 137 -10.44 2.46 2.96
CA ARG A 137 -10.13 1.03 3.07
C ARG A 137 -10.55 0.46 4.42
N LEU A 138 -10.25 1.18 5.51
CA LEU A 138 -10.64 0.77 6.86
C LEU A 138 -12.16 0.68 7.01
N ARG A 139 -12.91 1.69 6.52
CA ARG A 139 -14.38 1.65 6.50
C ARG A 139 -14.93 0.47 5.70
N THR A 140 -14.31 0.17 4.55
CA THR A 140 -14.70 -0.95 3.70
C THR A 140 -14.46 -2.29 4.38
N MET A 141 -13.29 -2.45 5.02
CA MET A 141 -12.95 -3.63 5.81
C MET A 141 -13.92 -3.81 6.98
N ASP A 142 -14.21 -2.75 7.73
CA ASP A 142 -15.17 -2.78 8.85
C ASP A 142 -16.55 -3.28 8.40
N LYS A 143 -17.04 -2.80 7.26
CA LYS A 143 -18.32 -3.22 6.68
C LYS A 143 -18.30 -4.70 6.27
N TRP A 144 -17.28 -5.12 5.53
CA TRP A 144 -17.18 -6.50 5.05
C TRP A 144 -17.05 -7.50 6.20
N SER A 145 -16.25 -7.17 7.21
CA SER A 145 -16.12 -8.02 8.40
C SER A 145 -17.44 -8.14 9.18
N ALA A 146 -18.25 -7.08 9.26
CA ALA A 146 -19.59 -7.17 9.86
C ALA A 146 -20.52 -8.11 9.07
N GLU A 147 -20.56 -7.98 7.74
CA GLU A 147 -21.37 -8.85 6.86
C GLU A 147 -20.95 -10.34 6.97
N MET A 148 -19.65 -10.62 7.11
CA MET A 148 -19.14 -11.97 7.34
C MET A 148 -19.58 -12.55 8.69
N VAL A 149 -19.62 -11.75 9.76
CA VAL A 149 -20.08 -12.21 11.07
C VAL A 149 -21.58 -12.55 11.02
N GLU A 150 -22.37 -11.74 10.32
CA GLU A 150 -23.82 -11.92 10.18
C GLU A 150 -24.19 -13.15 9.34
N SER A 151 -23.52 -13.37 8.21
CA SER A 151 -23.84 -14.46 7.26
C SER A 151 -23.53 -15.87 7.77
N CYS A 152 -22.79 -15.99 8.88
CA CYS A 152 -22.05 -17.21 9.20
C CYS A 152 -22.54 -17.94 10.48
N GLY A 153 -23.72 -17.59 11.02
CA GLY A 153 -24.44 -18.34 12.08
C GLY A 153 -23.82 -18.27 13.49
N THR A 154 -24.61 -17.88 14.48
CA THR A 154 -24.14 -17.26 15.74
C THR A 154 -24.35 -18.10 17.00
N LYS A 155 -23.26 -18.49 17.67
CA LYS A 155 -23.19 -18.58 19.15
C LYS A 155 -21.82 -18.20 19.74
N ASN A 156 -20.70 -18.41 19.04
CA ASN A 156 -19.34 -18.13 19.57
C ASN A 156 -18.66 -16.87 18.98
N LYS A 157 -19.24 -16.24 17.96
CA LYS A 157 -18.60 -15.18 17.14
C LYS A 157 -18.67 -13.77 17.72
N ASN A 158 -19.61 -13.49 18.63
CA ASN A 158 -19.68 -12.17 19.26
C ASN A 158 -18.41 -11.88 20.08
N ALA A 159 -17.82 -12.90 20.72
CA ALA A 159 -16.58 -12.74 21.46
C ALA A 159 -15.36 -12.48 20.55
N GLU A 160 -15.21 -13.26 19.46
CA GLU A 160 -14.14 -13.06 18.47
C GLU A 160 -14.25 -11.70 17.76
N TRP A 161 -15.47 -11.27 17.44
CA TRP A 161 -15.72 -9.95 16.84
C TRP A 161 -15.45 -8.80 17.82
N HIS A 162 -15.87 -8.95 19.08
CA HIS A 162 -15.52 -8.00 20.13
C HIS A 162 -14.00 -7.96 20.37
N GLU A 163 -13.30 -9.08 20.32
CA GLU A 163 -11.84 -9.14 20.45
C GLU A 163 -11.14 -8.46 19.26
N PHE A 164 -11.59 -8.73 18.02
CA PHE A 164 -11.07 -8.05 16.83
C PHE A 164 -11.27 -6.54 16.92
N ARG A 165 -12.48 -6.07 17.23
CA ARG A 165 -12.76 -4.62 17.42
C ARG A 165 -11.96 -4.06 18.58
N SER A 166 -11.84 -4.80 19.68
CA SER A 166 -11.00 -4.41 20.82
C SER A 166 -9.58 -4.19 20.32
N LYS A 167 -8.92 -5.17 19.70
CA LYS A 167 -7.56 -5.01 19.12
C LYS A 167 -7.45 -3.85 18.13
N LEU A 168 -8.47 -3.67 17.29
CA LEU A 168 -8.47 -2.65 16.25
C LEU A 168 -8.61 -1.22 16.81
N TYR A 169 -9.20 -1.04 18.00
CA TYR A 169 -9.41 0.27 18.64
C TYR A 169 -8.64 0.46 19.98
N SER A 170 -8.15 -0.60 20.63
CA SER A 170 -7.48 -0.56 21.94
C SER A 170 -6.06 -0.03 21.84
N ASP A 171 -5.41 -0.22 20.71
CA ASP A 171 -4.01 0.16 20.49
C ASP A 171 -3.88 1.62 20.01
N TRP A 172 -4.99 2.38 19.98
CA TRP A 172 -5.05 3.81 19.67
C TRP A 172 -4.94 4.70 20.91
N GLN A 173 -4.16 4.29 21.92
CA GLN A 173 -3.71 5.22 22.95
C GLN A 173 -2.58 6.07 22.37
N PHE A 174 -2.92 7.29 21.95
CA PHE A 174 -1.94 8.33 21.60
C PHE A 174 -1.20 8.83 22.83
#